data_AF-A0A8B9J1S7-F1
#
_entry.id   AF-A0A8B9J1S7-F1
#
_cell.length_a   1.000
_cell.length_b   1.000
_cell.length_c   1.000
_cell.angle_alpha   90.00
_cell.angle_beta   90.00
_cell.angle_gamma   90.00
#
_symmetry.space_group_name_H-M   'P 1'
#
loop_
_entity.id
_entity.type
_entity.pdbx_description
1 polymer ?
#
loop_
_entity_poly.entity_id
_entity_poly.type
_entity_poly.pdbx_seq_one_letter_code
_entity_poly.pdbx_strand_id
1 'polypeptide(L)'
;MINIHVQILLTILFWNSDCQIIPRIEECGLSCSQGIHCKSKPSSGVFNSFCHDAPASLPSMVLKSMKISTVMKCAQGSPCSLHLNIKGALSLDENIRGLEICSLSLDTQQSQCVNVRFARKKSKMLNGKKVQIQFNCIEVNVAQHIYVTVKTVPNYCEVKLSQEYYVEDCRNSDVGKYIPACSAVKFDYNVDRARKIISVNVSNFLRDQDYYIRLCHKWFTCEDVGAFAVIKGKESLKSVSLKYSQLLPCLCIEGWLAIPDARRIQLCPFENGKYYVITFYMSSSSGMSQFEIHLKLKPYIAKLQGNHPIVSLWVD
;
A
#
# COMPACT_ATOMS: atom_id res chain seq x y z
N MET A 1 -25.91 -14.59 -37.81
CA MET A 1 -25.36 -15.16 -36.56
C MET A 1 -23.98 -14.63 -36.16
N ILE A 2 -23.58 -13.41 -36.55
CA ILE A 2 -22.27 -12.81 -36.16
C ILE A 2 -22.46 -11.60 -35.21
N ASN A 3 -23.65 -11.00 -35.20
CA ASN A 3 -23.92 -9.75 -34.49
C ASN A 3 -24.08 -9.91 -32.96
N ILE A 4 -24.45 -11.11 -32.49
CA ILE A 4 -24.71 -11.35 -31.05
C ILE A 4 -23.39 -11.57 -30.28
N HIS A 5 -22.38 -12.17 -30.91
CA HIS A 5 -21.08 -12.42 -30.26
C HIS A 5 -20.25 -11.14 -30.06
N VAL A 6 -20.35 -10.16 -30.96
CA VAL A 6 -19.62 -8.88 -30.84
C VAL A 6 -20.17 -8.07 -29.67
N GLN A 7 -21.47 -8.13 -29.41
CA GLN A 7 -22.12 -7.37 -28.35
C GLN A 7 -21.87 -7.98 -26.95
N ILE A 8 -21.66 -9.29 -26.87
CA ILE A 8 -21.25 -9.98 -25.63
C ILE A 8 -19.76 -9.70 -25.33
N LEU A 9 -18.89 -9.61 -26.34
CA LEU A 9 -17.48 -9.27 -26.11
C LEU A 9 -17.31 -7.81 -25.63
N LEU A 10 -18.14 -6.90 -26.13
CA LEU A 10 -18.14 -5.49 -25.70
C LEU A 10 -18.67 -5.32 -24.27
N THR A 11 -19.66 -6.09 -23.82
CA THR A 11 -20.12 -6.02 -22.42
C THR A 11 -19.14 -6.65 -21.42
N ILE A 12 -18.37 -7.66 -21.84
CA ILE A 12 -17.32 -8.27 -20.99
C ILE A 12 -16.11 -7.33 -20.81
N LEU A 13 -15.82 -6.45 -21.77
CA LEU A 13 -14.72 -5.47 -21.66
C LEU A 13 -15.05 -4.23 -20.81
N PHE A 14 -16.32 -4.01 -20.46
CA PHE A 14 -16.73 -2.91 -19.57
C PHE A 14 -16.96 -3.34 -18.12
N TRP A 15 -16.75 -4.62 -17.78
CA TRP A 15 -16.77 -5.09 -16.40
C TRP A 15 -15.35 -5.29 -15.89
N ASN A 16 -15.05 -4.66 -14.76
CA ASN A 16 -13.81 -4.73 -13.98
C ASN A 16 -12.74 -3.69 -14.33
N SER A 17 -13.14 -2.43 -14.30
CA SER A 17 -12.33 -1.44 -13.60
C SER A 17 -13.28 -0.62 -12.75
N ASP A 18 -13.83 -1.24 -11.70
CA ASP A 18 -14.44 -0.50 -10.60
C ASP A 18 -13.32 0.34 -9.99
N CYS A 19 -13.12 1.52 -10.58
CA CYS A 19 -12.23 2.54 -10.05
C CYS A 19 -12.97 3.10 -8.83
N GLN A 20 -12.90 2.37 -7.72
CA GLN A 20 -13.46 2.80 -6.45
C GLN A 20 -12.64 3.98 -5.96
N ILE A 21 -13.18 5.17 -6.23
CA ILE A 21 -12.64 6.45 -5.77
C ILE A 21 -12.78 6.51 -4.26
N ILE A 22 -11.68 6.73 -3.54
CA ILE A 22 -11.70 6.83 -2.08
C ILE A 22 -12.11 8.26 -1.70
N PRO A 23 -13.22 8.45 -0.95
CA PRO A 23 -13.66 9.78 -0.54
C PRO A 23 -12.61 10.48 0.32
N ARG A 24 -12.41 11.77 0.10
CA ARG A 24 -11.47 12.59 0.87
C ARG A 24 -12.18 13.37 1.97
N ILE A 25 -11.50 13.52 3.09
CA ILE A 25 -11.93 14.32 4.23
C ILE A 25 -10.81 15.27 4.64
N GLU A 26 -11.18 16.49 5.04
CA GLU A 26 -10.23 17.46 5.61
C GLU A 26 -9.92 17.10 7.06
N GLU A 27 -10.99 16.88 7.83
CA GLU A 27 -10.93 16.48 9.23
C GLU A 27 -11.73 15.20 9.47
N CYS A 28 -11.22 14.39 10.39
CA CYS A 28 -11.96 13.27 10.92
C CYS A 28 -12.83 13.74 12.09
N GLY A 29 -13.93 13.05 12.36
CA GLY A 29 -14.80 13.36 13.47
C GLY A 29 -15.92 12.34 13.67
N LEU A 30 -16.90 12.79 14.44
CA LEU A 30 -18.13 12.07 14.73
C LEU A 30 -19.30 12.90 14.22
N SER A 31 -20.18 12.28 13.45
CA SER A 31 -21.43 12.89 13.00
C SER A 31 -22.62 12.02 13.41
N CYS A 32 -23.70 12.67 13.86
CA CYS A 32 -24.93 12.01 14.25
C CYS A 32 -26.13 12.68 13.58
N SER A 33 -27.24 11.95 13.53
CA SER A 33 -28.47 12.45 12.91
C SER A 33 -28.94 13.78 13.51
N GLN A 34 -29.64 14.58 12.70
CA GLN A 34 -30.16 15.87 13.13
C GLN A 34 -30.96 15.77 14.43
N GLY A 35 -30.70 16.71 15.33
CA GLY A 35 -31.34 16.80 16.64
C GLY A 35 -30.66 15.95 17.72
N ILE A 36 -29.69 15.10 17.41
CA ILE A 36 -28.97 14.27 18.39
C ILE A 36 -27.57 14.82 18.60
N HIS A 37 -27.28 15.14 19.86
CA HIS A 37 -25.94 15.55 20.25
C HIS A 37 -25.17 14.33 20.77
N CYS A 38 -24.07 14.02 20.10
CA CYS A 38 -23.17 12.93 20.46
C CYS A 38 -21.75 13.45 20.70
N LYS A 39 -20.98 12.71 21.49
CA LYS A 39 -19.57 13.02 21.77
C LYS A 39 -18.76 11.73 21.78
N SER A 40 -17.61 11.74 21.12
CA SER A 40 -16.64 10.64 21.15
C SER A 40 -15.60 10.88 22.25
N LYS A 41 -15.13 9.79 22.86
CA LYS A 41 -13.95 9.75 23.74
C LYS A 41 -13.20 8.45 23.50
N PRO A 42 -11.85 8.44 23.49
CA PRO A 42 -11.09 7.20 23.49
C PRO A 42 -11.58 6.26 24.60
N SER A 43 -11.73 4.97 24.29
CA SER A 43 -12.11 3.97 25.29
C SER A 43 -10.84 3.41 25.93
N SER A 44 -10.78 3.43 27.26
CA SER A 44 -9.68 2.82 28.02
C SER A 44 -9.85 1.30 28.24
N GLY A 45 -10.85 0.66 27.62
CA GLY A 45 -11.01 -0.80 27.59
C GLY A 45 -11.42 -1.49 28.90
N VAL A 46 -11.27 -0.86 30.06
CA VAL A 46 -11.45 -1.51 31.37
C VAL A 46 -12.92 -1.69 31.79
N PHE A 47 -13.83 -0.79 31.39
CA PHE A 47 -15.21 -0.75 31.93
C PHE A 47 -16.28 -1.40 31.05
N ASN A 48 -15.91 -1.97 29.89
CA ASN A 48 -16.87 -2.53 28.92
C ASN A 48 -16.45 -3.93 28.42
N SER A 49 -15.50 -4.56 29.11
CA SER A 49 -14.97 -5.90 28.79
C SER A 49 -16.02 -6.99 29.02
N PHE A 50 -16.74 -6.90 30.13
CA PHE A 50 -17.83 -7.81 30.47
C PHE A 50 -19.15 -7.31 29.88
N CYS A 51 -19.93 -8.24 29.35
CA CYS A 51 -21.26 -7.94 28.87
C CYS A 51 -22.30 -8.21 29.95
N HIS A 52 -23.39 -7.47 29.90
CA HIS A 52 -24.56 -7.62 30.75
C HIS A 52 -25.69 -8.29 29.98
N ASP A 53 -26.60 -8.95 30.71
CA ASP A 53 -27.85 -9.40 30.13
C ASP A 53 -28.71 -8.20 29.72
N ALA A 54 -29.29 -8.28 28.53
CA ALA A 54 -30.16 -7.23 28.03
C ALA A 54 -31.47 -7.18 28.85
N PRO A 55 -31.97 -5.99 29.22
CA PRO A 55 -33.30 -5.87 29.82
C PRO A 55 -34.36 -6.47 28.90
N ALA A 56 -35.39 -7.13 29.46
CA ALA A 56 -36.49 -7.72 28.69
C ALA A 56 -37.25 -6.70 27.81
N SER A 57 -37.18 -5.42 28.15
CA SER A 57 -37.76 -4.32 27.36
C SER A 57 -36.90 -3.90 26.15
N LEU A 58 -35.63 -4.33 26.09
CA LEU A 58 -34.72 -3.95 25.02
C LEU A 58 -35.02 -4.77 23.75
N PRO A 59 -35.26 -4.13 22.60
CA PRO A 59 -35.44 -4.86 21.35
C PRO A 59 -34.18 -5.67 20.99
N SER A 60 -34.35 -6.91 20.52
CA SER A 60 -33.23 -7.75 20.07
C SER A 60 -32.40 -7.13 18.93
N MET A 61 -32.97 -6.18 18.19
CA MET A 61 -32.36 -5.54 17.02
C MET A 61 -32.24 -4.03 17.20
N VAL A 62 -31.64 -3.56 18.30
CA VAL A 62 -31.31 -2.14 18.48
C VAL A 62 -30.34 -1.66 17.41
N LEU A 63 -29.25 -2.40 17.19
CA LEU A 63 -28.29 -2.13 16.13
C LEU A 63 -28.86 -2.68 14.82
N LYS A 64 -29.18 -1.80 13.88
CA LYS A 64 -29.88 -2.15 12.64
C LYS A 64 -28.93 -2.51 11.51
N SER A 65 -27.88 -1.74 11.35
CA SER A 65 -26.89 -1.99 10.30
C SER A 65 -25.56 -1.30 10.61
N MET A 66 -24.51 -1.84 10.01
CA MET A 66 -23.19 -1.26 9.97
C MET A 66 -22.68 -1.29 8.53
N LYS A 67 -22.09 -0.20 8.08
CA LYS A 67 -21.38 -0.11 6.81
C LYS A 67 -19.99 0.45 7.08
N ILE A 68 -18.99 -0.27 6.63
CA ILE A 68 -17.58 0.11 6.72
C ILE A 68 -17.13 0.52 5.31
N SER A 69 -16.35 1.59 5.24
CA SER A 69 -15.63 2.01 4.04
C SER A 69 -14.34 2.70 4.46
N THR A 70 -13.44 2.93 3.51
CA THR A 70 -12.25 3.75 3.75
C THR A 70 -12.47 5.19 3.30
N VAL A 71 -11.82 6.12 3.96
CA VAL A 71 -11.69 7.52 3.54
C VAL A 71 -10.25 7.97 3.68
N MET A 72 -9.87 8.98 2.91
CA MET A 72 -8.51 9.50 2.90
C MET A 72 -8.47 10.88 3.54
N LYS A 73 -7.63 11.02 4.57
CA LYS A 73 -7.34 12.31 5.20
C LYS A 73 -6.04 12.86 4.66
N CYS A 74 -6.10 14.01 4.01
CA CYS A 74 -4.95 14.72 3.47
C CYS A 74 -4.89 16.11 4.10
N ALA A 75 -4.02 16.33 5.09
CA ALA A 75 -3.80 17.68 5.61
C ALA A 75 -2.82 18.44 4.73
N GLN A 76 -3.02 19.76 4.56
CA GLN A 76 -2.19 20.60 3.72
C GLN A 76 -0.70 20.48 4.11
N GLY A 77 0.16 20.21 3.13
CA GLY A 77 1.61 20.06 3.34
C GLY A 77 2.03 18.74 4.02
N SER A 78 1.10 17.84 4.34
CA SER A 78 1.39 16.55 4.96
C SER A 78 0.97 15.38 4.06
N PRO A 79 1.60 14.20 4.20
CA PRO A 79 1.19 13.01 3.48
C PRO A 79 -0.22 12.55 3.86
N CYS A 80 -0.97 12.03 2.88
CA CYS A 80 -2.29 11.46 3.14
C CYS A 80 -2.21 10.16 3.97
N SER A 81 -3.25 9.90 4.75
CA SER A 81 -3.46 8.68 5.55
C SER A 81 -4.84 8.09 5.28
N LEU A 82 -4.99 6.78 5.47
CA LEU A 82 -6.27 6.08 5.36
C LEU A 82 -6.94 5.99 6.73
N HIS A 83 -8.24 6.21 6.75
CA HIS A 83 -9.07 6.13 7.94
C HIS A 83 -10.31 5.28 7.65
N LEU A 84 -10.75 4.50 8.62
CA LEU A 84 -12.03 3.78 8.54
C LEU A 84 -13.17 4.73 8.75
N ASN A 85 -14.14 4.67 7.86
CA ASN A 85 -15.42 5.35 7.95
C ASN A 85 -16.51 4.32 8.28
N ILE A 86 -16.96 4.35 9.52
CA ILE A 86 -17.93 3.42 10.07
C ILE A 86 -19.26 4.15 10.20
N LYS A 87 -20.23 3.73 9.39
CA LYS A 87 -21.61 4.22 9.43
C LYS A 87 -22.50 3.18 10.10
N GLY A 88 -23.08 3.52 11.23
CA GLY A 88 -24.02 2.67 11.96
C GLY A 88 -25.42 3.25 11.95
N ALA A 89 -26.43 2.39 11.88
CA ALA A 89 -27.81 2.73 12.16
C ALA A 89 -28.28 1.98 13.41
N LEU A 90 -28.89 2.69 14.36
CA LEU A 90 -29.47 2.12 15.56
C LEU A 90 -30.84 2.71 15.87
N SER A 91 -31.65 1.97 16.61
CA SER A 91 -32.82 2.51 17.30
C SER A 91 -32.39 2.95 18.70
N LEU A 92 -32.68 4.20 19.07
CA LEU A 92 -32.40 4.66 20.44
C LEU A 92 -33.31 3.98 21.44
N ASP A 93 -32.74 3.64 22.58
CA ASP A 93 -33.45 3.06 23.73
C ASP A 93 -33.02 3.78 25.01
N GLU A 94 -33.93 3.85 26.00
CA GLU A 94 -33.64 4.47 27.29
C GLU A 94 -32.51 3.77 28.07
N ASN A 95 -32.33 2.46 27.85
CA ASN A 95 -31.30 1.65 28.47
C ASN A 95 -29.93 1.78 27.76
N ILE A 96 -29.87 2.55 26.67
CA ILE A 96 -28.67 2.76 25.87
C ILE A 96 -28.17 4.19 26.03
N ARG A 97 -26.95 4.32 26.52
CA ARG A 97 -26.27 5.60 26.80
C ARG A 97 -25.35 6.01 25.66
N GLY A 98 -25.00 5.07 24.78
CA GLY A 98 -23.98 5.25 23.77
C GLY A 98 -23.64 3.96 23.05
N LEU A 99 -22.56 4.02 22.28
CA LEU A 99 -21.94 2.91 21.58
C LEU A 99 -20.44 2.87 21.85
N GLU A 100 -19.86 1.69 21.79
CA GLU A 100 -18.42 1.48 21.71
C GLU A 100 -18.10 0.91 20.33
N ILE A 101 -17.18 1.54 19.61
CA ILE A 101 -16.72 1.12 18.29
C ILE A 101 -15.26 0.72 18.45
N CYS A 102 -14.94 -0.53 18.12
CA CYS A 102 -13.59 -1.07 18.17
C CYS A 102 -13.16 -1.57 16.79
N SER A 103 -11.91 -1.29 16.41
CA SER A 103 -11.21 -2.00 15.35
C SER A 103 -10.14 -2.90 15.97
N LEU A 104 -9.97 -4.08 15.39
CA LEU A 104 -8.88 -5.01 15.68
C LEU A 104 -8.17 -5.31 14.36
N SER A 105 -6.88 -4.99 14.28
CA SER A 105 -6.04 -5.49 13.18
C SER A 105 -5.78 -6.97 13.42
N LEU A 106 -6.13 -7.83 12.47
CA LEU A 106 -5.91 -9.26 12.57
C LEU A 106 -4.44 -9.62 12.35
N ASP A 107 -3.71 -8.80 11.58
CA ASP A 107 -2.28 -8.98 11.29
C ASP A 107 -1.40 -8.68 12.50
N THR A 108 -1.73 -7.64 13.27
CA THR A 108 -0.89 -7.14 14.39
C THR A 108 -1.48 -7.40 15.76
N GLN A 109 -2.74 -7.86 15.84
CA GLN A 109 -3.53 -7.98 17.06
C GLN A 109 -3.70 -6.66 17.84
N GLN A 110 -3.41 -5.51 17.22
CA GLN A 110 -3.63 -4.21 17.85
C GLN A 110 -5.09 -3.79 17.75
N SER A 111 -5.63 -3.30 18.87
CA SER A 111 -7.02 -2.83 18.95
C SER A 111 -7.12 -1.34 19.27
N GLN A 112 -8.04 -0.64 18.61
CA GLN A 112 -8.39 0.74 18.91
C GLN A 112 -9.89 0.86 19.16
N CYS A 113 -10.29 1.49 20.27
CA CYS A 113 -11.70 1.62 20.65
C CYS A 113 -12.08 3.05 20.98
N VAL A 114 -13.28 3.45 20.58
CA VAL A 114 -13.88 4.75 20.87
C VAL A 114 -15.28 4.58 21.48
N ASN A 115 -15.55 5.35 22.52
CA ASN A 115 -16.86 5.47 23.13
C ASN A 115 -17.60 6.68 22.57
N VAL A 116 -18.76 6.44 21.97
CA VAL A 116 -19.71 7.46 21.50
C VAL A 116 -20.84 7.56 22.50
N ARG A 117 -21.00 8.71 23.16
CA ARG A 117 -22.07 8.94 24.16
C ARG A 117 -23.17 9.84 23.61
N PHE A 118 -24.42 9.51 23.92
CA PHE A 118 -25.59 10.33 23.60
C PHE A 118 -26.00 11.22 24.79
N ALA A 119 -26.52 12.41 24.51
CA ALA A 119 -27.03 13.29 25.55
C ALA A 119 -28.30 12.71 26.21
N ARG A 120 -28.22 12.39 27.52
CA ARG A 120 -29.28 11.74 28.31
C ARG A 120 -30.67 12.38 28.17
N LYS A 121 -30.77 13.71 28.22
CA LYS A 121 -32.08 14.42 28.15
C LYS A 121 -32.82 14.15 26.84
N LYS A 122 -32.10 13.92 25.73
CA LYS A 122 -32.72 13.62 24.43
C LYS A 122 -32.93 12.12 24.21
N SER A 123 -32.19 11.23 24.86
CA SER A 123 -32.38 9.78 24.70
C SER A 123 -33.78 9.33 25.11
N LYS A 124 -34.26 9.77 26.28
CA LYS A 124 -35.62 9.47 26.76
C LYS A 124 -36.73 9.95 25.82
N MET A 125 -36.51 11.11 25.17
CA MET A 125 -37.49 11.73 24.28
C MET A 125 -37.49 11.12 22.86
N LEU A 126 -36.48 10.30 22.55
CA LEU A 126 -36.25 9.73 21.22
C LEU A 126 -36.32 8.20 21.22
N ASN A 127 -36.96 7.60 22.23
CA ASN A 127 -37.11 6.15 22.35
C ASN A 127 -37.75 5.57 21.07
N GLY A 128 -37.15 4.51 20.51
CA GLY A 128 -37.58 3.88 19.27
C GLY A 128 -37.19 4.61 17.97
N LYS A 129 -36.70 5.86 18.03
CA LYS A 129 -36.30 6.61 16.83
C LYS A 129 -35.03 6.03 16.22
N LYS A 130 -35.00 5.90 14.89
CA LYS A 130 -33.81 5.50 14.14
C LYS A 130 -32.80 6.64 14.06
N VAL A 131 -31.55 6.30 14.32
CA VAL A 131 -30.41 7.22 14.38
C VAL A 131 -29.28 6.64 13.54
N GLN A 132 -28.69 7.50 12.73
CA GLN A 132 -27.47 7.25 12.00
C GLN A 132 -26.30 7.94 12.69
N ILE A 133 -25.19 7.21 12.79
CA ILE A 133 -23.92 7.67 13.33
C ILE A 133 -22.84 7.38 12.31
N GLN A 134 -21.91 8.30 12.17
CA GLN A 134 -20.73 8.15 11.35
C GLN A 134 -19.50 8.51 12.17
N PHE A 135 -18.52 7.62 12.21
CA PHE A 135 -17.22 7.87 12.82
C PHE A 135 -16.11 7.53 11.82
N ASN A 136 -15.16 8.45 11.63
CA ASN A 136 -14.15 8.32 10.58
C ASN A 136 -12.70 8.61 11.01
N CYS A 137 -12.35 8.44 12.30
CA CYS A 137 -11.02 8.76 12.85
C CYS A 137 -10.13 7.55 13.19
N ILE A 138 -10.50 6.32 12.83
CA ILE A 138 -9.62 5.16 13.08
C ILE A 138 -8.63 5.07 11.93
N GLU A 139 -7.37 5.42 12.19
CA GLU A 139 -6.29 5.32 11.19
C GLU A 139 -5.94 3.85 10.91
N VAL A 140 -5.77 3.52 9.63
CA VAL A 140 -5.44 2.16 9.15
C VAL A 140 -4.37 2.21 8.06
N ASN A 141 -3.65 1.11 7.90
CA ASN A 141 -2.67 0.95 6.83
C ASN A 141 -3.28 0.22 5.62
N VAL A 142 -2.62 0.37 4.48
CA VAL A 142 -2.98 -0.29 3.22
C VAL A 142 -2.97 -1.81 3.38
N ALA A 143 -3.87 -2.49 2.66
CA ALA A 143 -3.99 -3.96 2.65
C ALA A 143 -4.20 -4.63 4.02
N GLN A 144 -4.52 -3.88 5.08
CA GLN A 144 -4.79 -4.47 6.40
C GLN A 144 -6.11 -5.23 6.43
N HIS A 145 -6.10 -6.36 7.14
CA HIS A 145 -7.31 -7.11 7.47
C HIS A 145 -7.78 -6.72 8.87
N ILE A 146 -8.98 -6.14 8.93
CA ILE A 146 -9.52 -5.60 10.18
C ILE A 146 -10.85 -6.24 10.55
N TYR A 147 -11.05 -6.42 11.85
CA TYR A 147 -12.31 -6.84 12.45
C TYR A 147 -12.91 -5.68 13.23
N VAL A 148 -14.03 -5.14 12.75
CA VAL A 148 -14.72 -4.03 13.41
C VAL A 148 -15.88 -4.58 14.24
N THR A 149 -16.01 -4.09 15.46
CA THR A 149 -17.12 -4.44 16.36
C THR A 149 -17.75 -3.18 16.94
N VAL A 150 -19.08 -3.12 16.89
CA VAL A 150 -19.89 -2.08 17.51
C VAL A 150 -20.75 -2.70 18.59
N LYS A 151 -20.63 -2.20 19.81
CA LYS A 151 -21.38 -2.63 20.99
C LYS A 151 -22.16 -1.46 21.57
N THR A 152 -23.17 -1.74 22.36
CA THR A 152 -23.86 -0.72 23.15
C THR A 152 -23.03 -0.29 24.36
N VAL A 153 -23.37 0.87 24.94
CA VAL A 153 -22.90 1.30 26.25
C VAL A 153 -24.12 1.50 27.17
N PRO A 154 -24.31 0.68 28.22
CA PRO A 154 -23.45 -0.45 28.62
C PRO A 154 -23.47 -1.61 27.60
N ASN A 155 -22.43 -2.45 27.62
CA ASN A 155 -22.27 -3.59 26.72
C ASN A 155 -23.29 -4.70 27.06
N TYR A 156 -24.21 -5.00 26.14
CA TYR A 156 -25.15 -6.12 26.27
C TYR A 156 -24.70 -7.30 25.39
N CYS A 157 -24.69 -8.53 25.93
CA CYS A 157 -24.00 -9.68 25.31
C CYS A 157 -24.42 -9.99 23.87
N GLU A 158 -25.72 -9.90 23.59
CA GLU A 158 -26.31 -10.24 22.29
C GLU A 158 -26.47 -9.03 21.37
N VAL A 159 -26.25 -7.81 21.87
CA VAL A 159 -26.49 -6.57 21.13
C VAL A 159 -25.17 -6.01 20.61
N LYS A 160 -24.62 -6.70 19.60
CA LYS A 160 -23.39 -6.32 18.91
C LYS A 160 -23.50 -6.52 17.40
N LEU A 161 -22.81 -5.67 16.65
CA LEU A 161 -22.55 -5.89 15.23
C LEU A 161 -21.06 -6.05 15.03
N SER A 162 -20.67 -7.04 14.25
CA SER A 162 -19.29 -7.24 13.87
C SER A 162 -19.19 -7.53 12.38
N GLN A 163 -18.11 -7.05 11.76
CA GLN A 163 -17.85 -7.26 10.34
C GLN A 163 -16.35 -7.20 10.08
N GLU A 164 -15.87 -8.09 9.21
CA GLU A 164 -14.52 -8.01 8.65
C GLU A 164 -14.47 -7.00 7.49
N TYR A 165 -13.35 -6.31 7.37
CA TYR A 165 -13.09 -5.38 6.28
C TYR A 165 -11.64 -5.50 5.84
N TYR A 166 -11.43 -5.44 4.53
CA TYR A 166 -10.10 -5.42 3.91
C TYR A 166 -9.84 -4.02 3.40
N VAL A 167 -8.81 -3.37 3.93
CA VAL A 167 -8.42 -2.03 3.49
C VAL A 167 -7.82 -2.11 2.09
N GLU A 168 -8.12 -1.12 1.27
CA GLU A 168 -7.66 -1.03 -0.11
C GLU A 168 -6.13 -1.09 -0.17
N ASP A 169 -5.62 -1.81 -1.17
CA ASP A 169 -4.20 -2.00 -1.40
C ASP A 169 -3.63 -0.94 -2.36
N CYS A 170 -2.33 -1.00 -2.61
CA CYS A 170 -1.64 -0.09 -3.53
C CYS A 170 -2.04 -0.28 -5.01
N ARG A 171 -2.89 -1.25 -5.36
CA ARG A 171 -3.43 -1.44 -6.72
C ARG A 171 -4.60 -0.49 -6.97
N ASN A 172 -5.28 -0.04 -5.90
CA ASN A 172 -6.26 1.03 -6.03
C ASN A 172 -5.56 2.33 -6.49
N SER A 173 -6.12 2.99 -7.50
CA SER A 173 -5.50 4.15 -8.15
C SER A 173 -5.33 5.35 -7.21
N ASP A 174 -6.28 5.59 -6.30
CA ASP A 174 -6.19 6.68 -5.33
C ASP A 174 -5.16 6.35 -4.24
N VAL A 175 -5.23 5.14 -3.68
CA VAL A 175 -4.26 4.68 -2.67
C VAL A 175 -2.83 4.75 -3.24
N GLY A 176 -2.63 4.18 -4.43
CA GLY A 176 -1.34 4.15 -5.11
C GLY A 176 -0.74 5.54 -5.38
N LYS A 177 -1.61 6.54 -5.62
CA LYS A 177 -1.18 7.91 -5.96
C LYS A 177 -0.94 8.79 -4.74
N TYR A 178 -1.74 8.67 -3.69
CA TYR A 178 -1.76 9.64 -2.60
C TYR A 178 -1.23 9.10 -1.28
N ILE A 179 -1.24 7.78 -1.07
CA ILE A 179 -0.68 7.17 0.14
C ILE A 179 0.83 6.97 -0.06
N PRO A 180 1.69 7.57 0.78
CA PRO A 180 3.14 7.48 0.57
C PRO A 180 3.72 6.08 0.67
N ALA A 181 3.11 5.20 1.46
CA ALA A 181 3.50 3.79 1.54
C ALA A 181 3.43 3.09 0.18
N CYS A 182 2.50 3.52 -0.68
CA CYS A 182 2.31 2.98 -2.02
C CYS A 182 3.04 3.76 -3.11
N SER A 183 3.48 4.98 -2.78
CA SER A 183 4.32 5.76 -3.68
C SER A 183 5.64 5.04 -3.80
N ALA A 184 5.86 4.43 -4.97
CA ALA A 184 7.11 3.80 -5.30
C ALA A 184 8.19 4.91 -5.30
N VAL A 185 9.06 4.89 -4.29
CA VAL A 185 10.15 5.87 -4.16
C VAL A 185 11.09 5.68 -5.35
N LYS A 186 11.05 6.61 -6.30
CA LYS A 186 11.92 6.55 -7.48
C LYS A 186 13.35 6.80 -7.06
N PHE A 187 14.23 5.92 -7.53
CA PHE A 187 15.66 6.05 -7.33
C PHE A 187 16.36 6.14 -8.68
N ASP A 188 17.35 7.03 -8.73
CA ASP A 188 18.29 7.15 -9.84
C ASP A 188 19.49 6.25 -9.58
N TYR A 189 20.20 5.88 -10.64
CA TYR A 189 21.41 5.09 -10.51
C TYR A 189 22.51 5.59 -11.45
N ASN A 190 23.75 5.41 -11.02
CA ASN A 190 24.94 5.63 -11.81
C ASN A 190 25.80 4.37 -11.80
N VAL A 191 26.33 3.97 -12.95
CA VAL A 191 27.15 2.76 -13.08
C VAL A 191 28.61 3.13 -13.33
N ASP A 192 29.46 2.87 -12.34
CA ASP A 192 30.91 2.89 -12.50
C ASP A 192 31.39 1.51 -12.96
N ARG A 193 31.75 1.41 -14.24
CA ARG A 193 32.21 0.17 -14.86
C ARG A 193 33.63 -0.20 -14.50
N ALA A 194 34.50 0.79 -14.30
CA ALA A 194 35.90 0.56 -13.96
C ALA A 194 36.01 -0.05 -12.56
N ARG A 195 35.20 0.44 -11.62
CA ARG A 195 35.19 -0.04 -10.23
C ARG A 195 34.19 -1.18 -9.96
N LYS A 196 33.37 -1.53 -10.97
CA LYS A 196 32.25 -2.47 -10.85
C LYS A 196 31.28 -2.11 -9.72
N ILE A 197 30.87 -0.84 -9.66
CA ILE A 197 29.98 -0.28 -8.64
C ILE A 197 28.73 0.34 -9.29
N ILE A 198 27.58 0.10 -8.68
CA ILE A 198 26.33 0.81 -8.96
C ILE A 198 26.03 1.72 -7.77
N SER A 199 26.03 3.02 -7.99
CA SER A 199 25.61 4.00 -6.99
C SER A 199 24.14 4.33 -7.20
N VAL A 200 23.31 4.10 -6.19
CA VAL A 200 21.87 4.34 -6.21
C VAL A 200 21.58 5.58 -5.37
N ASN A 201 20.82 6.53 -5.91
CA ASN A 201 20.39 7.74 -5.23
C ASN A 201 18.86 7.76 -5.11
N VAL A 202 18.34 7.89 -3.90
CA VAL A 202 16.90 7.85 -3.65
C VAL A 202 16.36 9.26 -3.47
N SER A 203 15.52 9.69 -4.42
CA SER A 203 14.87 11.00 -4.38
C SER A 203 13.59 10.97 -3.52
N ASN A 204 13.24 12.08 -2.88
CA ASN A 204 11.96 12.28 -2.17
C ASN A 204 11.63 11.30 -1.02
N PHE A 205 12.56 11.16 -0.10
CA PHE A 205 12.30 10.61 1.24
C PHE A 205 11.36 11.54 2.03
N LEU A 206 10.08 11.16 2.17
CA LEU A 206 9.08 11.98 2.86
C LEU A 206 8.97 11.69 4.37
N ARG A 207 9.62 10.63 4.90
CA ARG A 207 9.52 10.21 6.30
C ARG A 207 10.79 9.51 6.80
N ASP A 208 10.98 9.46 8.12
CA ASP A 208 12.05 8.73 8.85
C ASP A 208 12.03 7.19 8.69
N GLN A 209 11.63 6.66 7.53
CA GLN A 209 11.45 5.22 7.29
C GLN A 209 12.60 4.66 6.47
N ASP A 210 13.29 3.65 6.98
CA ASP A 210 14.42 3.04 6.26
C ASP A 210 14.00 2.51 4.87
N TYR A 211 14.93 2.54 3.91
CA TYR A 211 14.71 2.06 2.55
C TYR A 211 15.72 0.97 2.21
N TYR A 212 15.22 -0.18 1.79
CA TYR A 212 16.01 -1.35 1.43
C TYR A 212 16.34 -1.33 -0.05
N ILE A 213 17.59 -1.65 -0.39
CA ILE A 213 18.07 -1.78 -1.76
C ILE A 213 18.92 -3.04 -1.87
N ARG A 214 18.70 -3.82 -2.92
CA ARG A 214 19.56 -4.97 -3.26
C ARG A 214 19.83 -5.09 -4.74
N LEU A 215 20.89 -5.82 -5.08
CA LEU A 215 21.08 -6.36 -6.41
C LEU A 215 20.49 -7.76 -6.50
N CYS A 216 19.85 -8.04 -7.62
CA CYS A 216 19.29 -9.36 -7.90
C CYS A 216 19.35 -9.71 -9.39
N HIS A 217 19.16 -10.98 -9.69
CA HIS A 217 18.94 -11.44 -11.06
C HIS A 217 17.44 -11.49 -11.36
N LYS A 218 17.05 -10.94 -12.52
CA LYS A 218 15.69 -10.96 -13.03
C LYS A 218 15.35 -12.37 -13.52
N TRP A 219 14.46 -13.01 -12.76
CA TRP A 219 13.79 -14.25 -13.14
C TRP A 219 12.27 -14.09 -12.98
N PHE A 220 11.52 -15.13 -12.58
CA PHE A 220 10.11 -15.00 -12.18
C PHE A 220 9.96 -14.10 -10.93
N THR A 221 10.90 -14.21 -10.00
CA THR A 221 11.12 -13.30 -8.86
C THR A 221 12.57 -12.84 -8.86
N CYS A 222 12.85 -11.71 -8.21
CA CYS A 222 14.19 -11.14 -8.06
C CYS A 222 15.05 -12.03 -7.13
N GLU A 223 15.98 -12.79 -7.72
CA GLU A 223 16.86 -13.74 -7.02
C GLU A 223 18.11 -13.03 -6.46
N ASP A 224 18.37 -13.21 -5.17
CA ASP A 224 19.36 -12.41 -4.45
C ASP A 224 20.81 -12.68 -4.91
N VAL A 225 21.60 -11.61 -5.04
CA VAL A 225 23.02 -11.66 -5.41
C VAL A 225 23.92 -11.32 -4.19
N GLY A 226 23.33 -11.11 -3.02
CA GLY A 226 24.03 -10.88 -1.76
C GLY A 226 24.53 -9.44 -1.55
N ALA A 227 24.40 -8.58 -2.55
CA ALA A 227 24.69 -7.15 -2.42
C ALA A 227 23.43 -6.41 -1.94
N PHE A 228 23.44 -6.02 -0.66
CA PHE A 228 22.32 -5.38 0.03
C PHE A 228 22.78 -4.14 0.78
N ALA A 229 21.96 -3.10 0.78
CA ALA A 229 22.19 -1.88 1.54
C ALA A 229 20.88 -1.34 2.11
N VAL A 230 20.99 -0.61 3.23
CA VAL A 230 19.89 0.09 3.88
C VAL A 230 20.21 1.57 3.89
N ILE A 231 19.31 2.39 3.36
CA ILE A 231 19.37 3.84 3.52
C ILE A 231 18.54 4.21 4.74
N LYS A 232 19.20 4.82 5.73
CA LYS A 232 18.54 5.32 6.93
C LYS A 232 17.84 6.63 6.63
N GLY A 233 16.54 6.72 6.94
CA GLY A 233 15.73 7.88 6.58
C GLY A 233 16.15 9.20 7.25
N LYS A 234 16.93 9.12 8.33
CA LYS A 234 17.41 10.27 9.11
C LYS A 234 18.72 10.87 8.58
N GLU A 235 19.38 10.22 7.63
CA GLU A 235 20.69 10.64 7.12
C GLU A 235 20.58 11.60 5.92
N SER A 236 21.51 12.57 5.85
CA SER A 236 21.58 13.55 4.76
C SER A 236 22.08 12.95 3.44
N LEU A 237 22.81 11.84 3.51
CA LEU A 237 23.34 11.11 2.35
C LEU A 237 22.33 10.05 1.89
N LYS A 238 21.65 10.35 0.78
CA LYS A 238 20.60 9.49 0.20
C LYS A 238 21.13 8.56 -0.88
N SER A 239 22.40 8.19 -0.80
CA SER A 239 23.03 7.33 -1.80
C SER A 239 23.80 6.16 -1.20
N VAL A 240 23.71 5.01 -1.86
CA VAL A 240 24.44 3.80 -1.50
C VAL A 240 25.14 3.23 -2.73
N SER A 241 26.28 2.59 -2.51
CA SER A 241 27.06 1.98 -3.57
C SER A 241 27.08 0.47 -3.38
N LEU A 242 26.63 -0.26 -4.40
CA LEU A 242 26.57 -1.72 -4.43
C LEU A 242 27.58 -2.24 -5.45
N LYS A 243 28.42 -3.18 -5.03
CA LYS A 243 29.42 -3.81 -5.91
C LYS A 243 28.78 -4.96 -6.66
N TYR A 244 29.11 -5.12 -7.95
CA TYR A 244 28.67 -6.25 -8.76
C TYR A 244 29.89 -7.03 -9.30
N SER A 245 29.72 -8.34 -9.50
CA SER A 245 30.80 -9.21 -9.98
C SER A 245 30.89 -9.22 -11.50
N GLN A 246 29.73 -9.32 -12.17
CA GLN A 246 29.62 -9.51 -13.62
C GLN A 246 28.57 -8.57 -14.22
N LEU A 247 28.79 -8.17 -15.48
CA LEU A 247 27.85 -7.35 -16.26
C LEU A 247 26.83 -8.26 -16.94
N LEU A 248 25.72 -8.54 -16.25
CA LEU A 248 24.66 -9.39 -16.77
C LEU A 248 23.43 -8.56 -17.17
N PRO A 249 22.77 -8.86 -18.30
CA PRO A 249 21.55 -8.15 -18.71
C PRO A 249 20.37 -8.39 -17.75
N CYS A 250 20.40 -9.51 -17.01
CA CYS A 250 19.43 -9.82 -15.97
C CYS A 250 19.76 -9.18 -14.62
N LEU A 251 20.92 -8.52 -14.45
CA LEU A 251 21.27 -7.86 -13.20
C LEU A 251 20.42 -6.60 -13.01
N CYS A 252 19.65 -6.57 -11.94
CA CYS A 252 18.72 -5.50 -11.62
C CYS A 252 18.92 -5.01 -10.19
N ILE A 253 18.45 -3.80 -9.95
CA ILE A 253 18.36 -3.14 -8.66
C ILE A 253 16.92 -3.26 -8.21
N GLU A 254 16.68 -3.81 -7.03
CA GLU A 254 15.37 -3.83 -6.40
C GLU A 254 15.38 -2.97 -5.13
N GLY A 255 14.36 -2.15 -4.94
CA GLY A 255 14.21 -1.33 -3.73
C GLY A 255 12.78 -1.24 -3.22
N TRP A 256 12.64 -1.11 -1.89
CA TRP A 256 11.35 -0.97 -1.20
C TRP A 256 11.51 -0.29 0.17
N LEU A 257 10.42 0.27 0.68
CA LEU A 257 10.36 0.86 2.03
C LEU A 257 10.36 -0.24 3.10
N ALA A 258 10.96 0.03 4.26
CA ALA A 258 10.95 -0.86 5.42
C ALA A 258 9.61 -0.86 6.16
N ILE A 259 8.52 -1.15 5.43
CA ILE A 259 7.16 -1.29 5.94
C ILE A 259 6.55 -2.61 5.43
N PRO A 260 5.58 -3.18 6.15
CA PRO A 260 4.84 -4.35 5.67
C PRO A 260 4.20 -4.08 4.30
N ASP A 261 4.30 -5.06 3.41
CA ASP A 261 3.74 -5.04 2.04
C ASP A 261 4.14 -3.82 1.17
N ALA A 262 5.33 -3.27 1.43
CA ALA A 262 5.89 -2.22 0.61
C ALA A 262 5.99 -2.64 -0.85
N ARG A 263 5.54 -1.77 -1.75
CA ARG A 263 5.69 -2.00 -3.18
C ARG A 263 7.17 -1.98 -3.56
N ARG A 264 7.63 -3.06 -4.18
CA ARG A 264 8.98 -3.20 -4.72
C ARG A 264 9.09 -2.56 -6.10
N ILE A 265 10.20 -1.86 -6.34
CA ILE A 265 10.56 -1.30 -7.65
C ILE A 265 11.79 -2.04 -8.12
N GLN A 266 11.76 -2.48 -9.38
CA GLN A 266 12.89 -3.12 -10.03
C GLN A 266 13.32 -2.33 -11.26
N LEU A 267 14.61 -2.05 -11.37
CA LEU A 267 15.23 -1.41 -12.54
C LEU A 267 16.44 -2.24 -12.99
N CYS A 268 16.59 -2.46 -14.29
CA CYS A 268 17.64 -3.31 -14.85
C CYS A 268 18.60 -2.48 -15.72
N PRO A 269 19.73 -2.00 -15.18
CA PRO A 269 20.64 -1.09 -15.89
C PRO A 269 21.21 -1.62 -17.20
N PHE A 270 21.28 -2.95 -17.34
CA PHE A 270 21.98 -3.62 -18.43
C PHE A 270 21.05 -4.33 -19.43
N GLU A 271 19.72 -4.25 -19.25
CA GLU A 271 18.74 -5.01 -20.04
C GLU A 271 18.78 -4.66 -21.55
N ASN A 272 19.01 -3.39 -21.90
CA ASN A 272 19.07 -2.91 -23.30
C ASN A 272 20.49 -2.83 -23.88
N GLY A 273 21.48 -3.38 -23.17
CA GLY A 273 22.86 -3.32 -23.57
C GLY A 273 23.25 -4.39 -24.58
N LYS A 274 23.44 -4.03 -25.86
CA LYS A 274 24.20 -4.86 -26.83
C LYS A 274 25.68 -4.85 -26.46
N TYR A 275 26.02 -5.44 -25.31
CA TYR A 275 27.39 -5.61 -24.87
C TYR A 275 27.75 -7.08 -25.01
N TYR A 276 28.74 -7.35 -25.85
CA TYR A 276 29.37 -8.66 -25.90
C TYR A 276 30.60 -8.61 -24.99
N VAL A 277 30.68 -9.57 -24.05
CA VAL A 277 31.88 -9.84 -23.28
C VAL A 277 32.60 -10.98 -24.01
N ILE A 278 33.68 -10.66 -24.71
CA ILE A 278 34.53 -11.70 -25.29
C ILE A 278 35.56 -12.06 -24.22
N THR A 279 35.48 -13.29 -23.73
CA THR A 279 36.42 -13.84 -22.77
C THR A 279 37.49 -14.62 -23.52
N PHE A 280 38.74 -14.18 -23.45
CA PHE A 280 39.88 -14.90 -23.99
C PHE A 280 40.56 -15.70 -22.88
N TYR A 281 40.80 -16.98 -23.15
CA TYR A 281 41.65 -17.83 -22.33
C TYR A 281 42.98 -18.00 -23.04
N MET A 282 44.03 -17.38 -22.50
CA MET A 282 45.40 -17.64 -22.96
C MET A 282 46.05 -18.64 -22.02
N SER A 283 46.43 -19.78 -22.57
CA SER A 283 47.24 -20.79 -21.87
C SER A 283 48.72 -20.47 -22.08
N SER A 284 49.46 -20.28 -20.99
CA SER A 284 50.92 -20.18 -21.00
C SER A 284 51.53 -21.31 -20.16
N SER A 285 52.83 -21.59 -20.33
CA SER A 285 53.55 -22.62 -19.57
C SER A 285 53.60 -22.36 -18.06
N SER A 286 53.21 -21.18 -17.59
CA SER A 286 53.14 -20.78 -16.18
C SER A 286 51.72 -20.64 -15.62
N GLY A 287 50.68 -20.96 -16.41
CA GLY A 287 49.28 -20.93 -15.97
C GLY A 287 48.30 -20.33 -16.97
N MET A 288 47.00 -20.50 -16.69
CA MET A 288 45.88 -20.02 -17.51
C MET A 288 45.48 -18.62 -17.06
N SER A 289 45.55 -17.63 -17.97
CA SER A 289 45.15 -16.25 -17.68
C SER A 289 43.87 -15.89 -18.44
N GLN A 290 42.91 -15.29 -17.73
CA GLN A 290 41.62 -14.85 -18.26
C GLN A 290 41.65 -13.35 -18.54
N PHE A 291 41.24 -12.96 -19.75
CA PHE A 291 41.10 -11.56 -20.16
C PHE A 291 39.69 -11.31 -20.70
N GLU A 292 39.06 -10.21 -20.28
CA GLU A 292 37.72 -9.81 -20.73
C GLU A 292 37.81 -8.51 -21.53
N ILE A 293 37.28 -8.52 -22.76
CA ILE A 293 37.13 -7.31 -23.58
C ILE A 293 35.64 -6.97 -23.67
N HIS A 294 35.31 -5.74 -23.30
CA HIS A 294 33.94 -5.22 -23.32
C HIS A 294 33.71 -4.39 -24.60
N LEU A 295 32.96 -4.93 -25.56
CA LEU A 295 32.64 -4.23 -26.80
C LEU A 295 31.27 -3.53 -26.70
N LYS A 296 31.21 -2.26 -27.12
CA LYS A 296 29.98 -1.47 -27.25
C LYS A 296 29.65 -1.28 -28.72
N LEU A 297 28.61 -1.96 -29.23
CA LEU A 297 28.14 -1.72 -30.60
C LEU A 297 27.28 -0.46 -30.64
N LYS A 298 27.69 0.56 -31.40
CA LYS A 298 26.79 1.61 -31.86
C LYS A 298 25.96 1.07 -33.02
N PRO A 299 24.63 1.22 -33.03
CA PRO A 299 23.84 0.90 -34.22
C PRO A 299 24.14 1.93 -35.30
N TYR A 300 24.81 1.54 -36.38
CA TYR A 300 24.82 2.31 -37.62
C TYR A 300 23.61 1.88 -38.44
N ILE A 301 22.70 2.80 -38.74
CA ILE A 301 21.65 2.57 -39.73
C ILE A 301 22.33 2.59 -41.10
N ALA A 302 22.63 1.43 -41.65
CA ALA A 302 23.04 1.31 -43.04
C ALA A 302 21.85 1.68 -43.93
N LYS A 303 21.90 2.84 -44.59
CA LYS A 303 21.03 3.13 -45.73
C LYS A 303 21.50 2.24 -46.89
N LEU A 304 20.72 1.21 -47.19
CA LEU A 304 20.94 0.34 -48.35
C LEU A 304 20.73 1.14 -49.63
N GLN A 305 21.80 1.40 -50.38
CA GLN A 305 21.72 1.77 -51.78
C GLN A 305 22.70 0.88 -52.55
N GLY A 306 22.15 -0.11 -53.27
CA GLY A 306 22.87 -0.87 -54.30
C GLY A 306 23.67 -2.08 -53.81
N ASN A 307 23.38 -3.21 -54.46
CA ASN A 307 23.97 -4.55 -54.32
C ASN A 307 25.50 -4.58 -54.10
N HIS A 308 25.94 -4.74 -52.86
CA HIS A 308 26.95 -5.70 -52.35
C HIS A 308 27.39 -5.25 -50.94
N PRO A 309 27.20 -6.05 -49.87
CA PRO A 309 27.68 -5.67 -48.54
C PRO A 309 29.18 -5.99 -48.41
N ILE A 310 30.02 -4.96 -48.49
CA ILE A 310 31.37 -5.00 -47.92
C ILE A 310 31.23 -4.52 -46.47
N VAL A 311 31.39 -5.44 -45.51
CA VAL A 311 31.44 -5.11 -44.08
C VAL A 311 32.88 -4.76 -43.75
N SER A 312 33.19 -3.47 -43.64
CA SER A 312 34.46 -2.99 -43.11
C SER A 312 34.34 -2.84 -41.60
N LEU A 313 35.05 -3.67 -40.82
CA LEU A 313 35.29 -3.41 -39.40
C LEU A 313 36.36 -2.33 -39.26
N TRP A 314 36.03 -1.24 -38.57
CA TRP A 314 37.03 -0.32 -38.04
C TRP A 314 37.22 -0.59 -36.54
N VAL A 315 38.48 -0.68 -36.15
CA VAL A 315 38.95 -0.77 -34.77
C VAL A 315 39.51 0.61 -34.44
N ASP A 316 38.93 1.30 -33.46
CA ASP A 316 39.56 2.43 -32.77
C ASP A 316 40.37 1.91 -31.58
#